data_AF-A0A0B6Y6P2-F1
#
_entry.id   AF-A0A0B6Y6P2-F1
#
_cell.length_a   1.000
_cell.length_b   1.000
_cell.length_c   1.000
_cell.angle_alpha   90.00
_cell.angle_beta   90.00
_cell.angle_gamma   90.00
#
_symmetry.space_group_name_H-M   'P 1'
#
loop_
_entity.id
_entity.type
_entity.pdbx_description
1 polymer ?
#
loop_
_entity_poly.entity_id
_entity_poly.type
_entity_poly.pdbx_seq_one_letter_code
_entity_poly.pdbx_strand_id
1 'polypeptide(L)' 'YLHSHAHLYPDEYSPKQQQVTSYSHKDDNNKWKIKLADRELGPNEDLIYVHHGDLVRLEHIATRRNLHSHRELAPISK' A
#
# COMPACT_ATOMS: atom_id res chain seq x y z
N TYR A 1 5.31 -4.59 11.31
CA TYR A 1 4.33 -4.86 10.22
C TYR A 1 4.17 -3.62 9.37
N LEU A 2 4.04 -3.77 8.04
CA LEU A 2 3.62 -2.65 7.17
C LEU A 2 2.18 -2.28 7.52
N HIS A 3 1.95 -1.01 7.84
CA HIS A 3 0.70 -0.53 8.44
C HIS A 3 0.18 0.71 7.71
N SER A 4 -1.13 0.88 7.65
CA SER A 4 -1.75 2.11 7.17
C SER A 4 -3.11 2.33 7.82
N HIS A 5 -3.52 3.58 7.94
CA HIS A 5 -4.75 4.00 8.62
C HIS A 5 -5.31 5.25 7.93
N ALA A 6 -6.54 5.64 8.22
CA ALA A 6 -7.23 6.70 7.47
C ALA A 6 -6.61 8.11 7.58
N HIS A 7 -5.64 8.33 8.49
CA HIS A 7 -4.99 9.63 8.63
C HIS A 7 -4.10 9.93 7.42
N LEU A 8 -4.15 11.19 6.98
CA LEU A 8 -3.33 11.72 5.91
C LEU A 8 -2.03 12.30 6.47
N TYR A 9 -1.01 12.44 5.64
CA TYR A 9 0.14 13.26 5.99
C TYR A 9 -0.31 14.71 6.29
N PRO A 10 0.31 15.36 7.30
CA PRO A 10 0.06 16.77 7.62
C PRO A 10 0.28 17.70 6.43
N ASP A 11 -0.29 18.90 6.51
CA ASP A 11 -0.29 19.90 5.44
C ASP A 11 1.11 20.36 5.02
N GLU A 12 2.08 20.25 5.92
CA GLU A 12 3.50 20.54 5.70
C GLU A 12 4.15 19.56 4.71
N TYR A 13 3.55 18.38 4.51
CA TYR A 13 4.03 17.33 3.62
C TYR A 13 3.03 17.14 2.47
N SER A 14 3.23 17.93 1.40
CA SER A 14 2.48 17.75 0.15
C SER A 14 3.07 16.58 -0.65
N PRO A 15 2.24 15.73 -1.28
CA PRO A 15 0.77 15.75 -1.31
C PRO A 15 0.13 15.15 -0.05
N LYS A 16 -1.06 15.65 0.33
CA LYS A 16 -1.89 15.13 1.44
C LYS A 16 -2.46 13.74 1.13
N GLN A 17 -1.60 12.72 1.13
CA GLN A 17 -1.94 11.33 0.87
C GLN A 17 -2.00 10.53 2.17
N GLN A 18 -2.57 9.32 2.11
CA GLN A 18 -2.70 8.44 3.26
C GLN A 18 -1.32 8.03 3.81
N GLN A 19 -1.17 8.05 5.13
CA GLN A 19 0.07 7.63 5.80
C GLN A 19 0.30 6.12 5.66
N VAL A 20 1.56 5.74 5.49
CA VAL A 20 2.03 4.36 5.59
C VAL A 20 3.17 4.33 6.58
N THR A 21 3.09 3.45 7.57
CA THR A 21 4.03 3.38 8.69
C THR A 21 4.43 1.94 8.99
N SER A 22 5.35 1.76 9.93
CA SER A 22 5.59 0.47 10.57
C SER A 22 4.90 0.42 11.93
N TYR A 23 4.17 -0.66 12.22
CA TYR A 23 3.55 -0.90 13.51
C TYR A 23 3.99 -2.24 14.11
N SER A 24 4.17 -2.32 15.44
CA SER A 24 4.75 -3.48 16.13
C SER A 24 3.75 -4.57 16.50
N HIS A 25 2.46 -4.25 16.59
CA HIS A 25 1.43 -5.19 17.05
C HIS A 25 0.61 -5.76 15.91
N LYS A 26 -0.04 -6.91 16.14
CA LYS A 26 -1.01 -7.49 15.20
C LYS A 26 -2.24 -6.59 15.16
N ASP A 27 -2.65 -6.19 13.96
CA ASP A 27 -3.73 -5.25 13.70
C ASP A 27 -4.31 -5.54 12.30
N ASP A 28 -5.60 -5.27 12.09
CA ASP A 28 -6.24 -5.41 10.78
C ASP A 28 -5.71 -4.40 9.75
N ASN A 29 -5.23 -3.25 10.21
CA ASN A 29 -4.53 -2.23 9.42
C ASN A 29 -3.12 -2.67 8.96
N ASN A 30 -2.69 -3.89 9.32
CA ASN A 30 -1.49 -4.50 8.78
C ASN A 30 -1.76 -5.39 7.55
N LYS A 31 -3.02 -5.55 7.14
CA LYS A 31 -3.41 -6.48 6.07
C LYS A 31 -3.35 -5.81 4.70
N TRP A 32 -2.59 -6.42 3.79
CA TRP A 32 -2.43 -5.97 2.40
C TRP A 32 -2.79 -7.09 1.44
N LYS A 33 -3.41 -6.73 0.31
CA LYS A 33 -3.72 -7.63 -0.79
C LYS A 33 -2.75 -7.38 -1.94
N ILE A 34 -2.14 -8.45 -2.44
CA ILE A 34 -1.34 -8.40 -3.68
C ILE A 34 -2.31 -8.44 -4.87
N LYS A 35 -2.08 -7.54 -5.83
CA LYS A 35 -2.82 -7.41 -7.10
C LYS A 35 -1.83 -7.38 -8.25
N LEU A 36 -2.30 -7.73 -9.45
CA LEU A 36 -1.58 -7.46 -10.69
C LEU A 36 -1.33 -5.95 -10.82
N ALA A 37 -0.17 -5.59 -11.38
CA ALA A 37 0.25 -4.19 -11.50
C ALA A 37 -0.56 -3.41 -12.54
N ASP A 38 -0.97 -4.07 -13.62
CA ASP A 38 -1.52 -3.47 -14.84
C ASP A 38 -3.03 -3.64 -14.99
N ARG A 39 -3.64 -4.62 -14.30
CA ARG A 39 -5.07 -4.91 -14.39
C ARG A 39 -5.67 -5.48 -13.10
N GLU A 40 -6.98 -5.66 -13.13
CA GLU A 40 -7.72 -6.40 -12.10
C GLU A 40 -7.86 -7.88 -12.51
N LEU A 41 -7.92 -8.77 -11.53
CA LEU A 41 -8.28 -10.17 -11.75
C LEU A 41 -9.80 -10.29 -11.95
N GLY A 42 -10.21 -10.92 -13.04
CA GLY A 42 -11.59 -11.31 -13.28
C GLY A 42 -12.07 -12.42 -12.33
N PRO A 43 -13.39 -12.60 -12.20
CA PRO A 43 -13.98 -13.54 -11.23
C PRO A 43 -13.70 -15.02 -11.51
N ASN A 44 -13.36 -15.38 -12.76
CA ASN A 44 -13.14 -16.77 -13.20
C ASN A 44 -11.71 -17.01 -13.69
N GLU A 45 -10.78 -16.13 -13.33
CA GLU A 45 -9.36 -16.37 -13.64
C GLU A 45 -8.75 -17.36 -12.65
N ASP A 46 -7.84 -18.19 -13.16
CA ASP A 46 -7.11 -19.16 -12.36
C ASP A 46 -6.21 -18.47 -11.30
N LEU A 47 -5.83 -19.25 -10.29
CA LEU A 47 -4.90 -18.80 -9.27
C LEU A 47 -3.54 -18.44 -9.90
N ILE A 48 -3.15 -17.18 -9.76
CA ILE A 48 -1.83 -16.70 -10.17
C ILE A 48 -0.91 -16.68 -8.96
N TYR A 49 0.16 -17.47 -9.02
CA TYR A 49 1.22 -17.42 -8.02
C TYR A 49 2.13 -16.22 -8.26
N VAL A 50 2.51 -15.55 -7.17
CA VAL A 50 3.47 -14.45 -7.19
C VAL A 50 4.88 -15.02 -7.19
N HIS A 51 5.70 -14.59 -8.14
CA HIS A 51 7.10 -14.98 -8.27
C HIS A 51 8.03 -13.80 -8.04
N HIS A 52 9.29 -14.10 -7.75
CA HIS A 52 10.32 -13.07 -7.66
C HIS A 52 10.51 -12.37 -9.02
N GLY A 53 10.54 -11.03 -9.00
CA GLY A 53 10.65 -10.21 -10.21
C GLY A 53 9.31 -9.73 -10.78
N ASP A 54 8.18 -10.28 -10.30
CA ASP A 54 6.86 -9.84 -10.72
C ASP A 54 6.58 -8.39 -10.30
N LEU A 55 6.02 -7.62 -11.23
CA LEU A 55 5.45 -6.31 -10.90
C LEU A 55 4.07 -6.51 -10.30
N VAL A 56 3.91 -6.04 -9.06
CA VAL A 56 2.67 -6.14 -8.30
C VAL A 56 2.27 -4.81 -7.71
N ARG A 57 1.00 -4.71 -7.35
CA ARG A 57 0.44 -3.59 -6.59
C ARG A 57 -0.07 -4.09 -5.25
N LEU A 58 0.26 -3.37 -4.18
CA LEU A 58 -0.22 -3.68 -2.83
C LEU A 58 -1.39 -2.78 -2.49
N GLU A 59 -2.57 -3.35 -2.27
CA GLU A 59 -3.78 -2.65 -1.82
C GLU A 59 -3.97 -2.87 -0.31
N HIS A 60 -4.07 -1.79 0.46
CA HIS A 60 -4.41 -1.87 1.87
C HIS A 60 -5.87 -2.31 2.03
N ILE A 61 -6.12 -3.41 2.77
CA ILE A 61 -7.45 -4.03 2.80
C ILE A 61 -8.49 -3.08 3.40
N ALA A 62 -8.17 -2.40 4.51
CA ALA A 62 -9.15 -1.59 5.23
C ALA A 62 -9.53 -0.30 4.48
N THR A 63 -8.59 0.34 3.78
CA THR A 63 -8.83 1.64 3.12
C THR A 63 -8.89 1.59 1.60
N ARG A 64 -8.62 0.42 0.99
CA ARG A 64 -8.60 0.22 -0.47
C ARG A 64 -7.62 1.13 -1.23
N ARG A 65 -6.67 1.76 -0.54
CA ARG A 65 -5.62 2.57 -1.15
C ARG A 65 -4.43 1.68 -1.54
N ASN A 66 -3.76 2.06 -2.61
CA ASN A 66 -2.55 1.38 -3.05
C ASN A 66 -1.33 1.95 -2.33
N LEU A 67 -0.37 1.09 -2.02
CA LEU A 67 0.97 1.53 -1.64
C LEU A 67 1.56 2.32 -2.80
N HIS A 68 2.09 3.49 -2.50
CA HIS A 68 2.57 4.43 -3.51
C HIS A 68 3.75 5.24 -2.97
N SER A 69 4.65 5.60 -3.87
CA SER A 69 5.71 6.58 -3.66
C SER A 69 5.79 7.49 -4.88
N HIS A 70 6.36 8.67 -4.68
CA HIS A 70 6.53 9.70 -5.70
C HIS A 70 7.81 10.48 -5.42
N ARG A 71 8.14 11.47 -6.28
CA ARG A 71 9.36 12.27 -6.17
C ARG A 71 9.21 13.44 -5.18
N GLU A 72 8.75 13.15 -3.97
CA GLU A 72 8.73 14.10 -2.85
C GLU A 72 9.64 13.57 -1.74
N LEU A 73 10.18 14.48 -0.94
CA LEU A 73 11.04 14.09 0.18
C LEU A 73 10.22 13.38 1.26
N ALA A 74 10.82 12.37 1.88
CA ALA A 74 10.18 11.71 3.01
C ALA A 74 10.09 12.69 4.20
N PRO A 75 9.10 12.51 5.10
CA PRO A 75 8.87 13.49 6.17
C PRO A 75 10.03 13.70 7.15
N ILE A 76 10.83 12.66 7.40
CA ILE A 76 11.91 12.67 8.39
C ILE A 76 13.29 12.51 7.75
N SER A 77 13.45 11.50 6.90
CA SER A 77 14.71 11.22 6.21
C SER A 77 14.82 12.05 4.93
N LYS A 78 15.87 12.87 4.83
CA LYS A 78 16.19 13.67 3.63
C LYS A 78 17.27 13.02 2.79
#